data_AF-A0A102LCC3-F1
#
_entry.id   AF-A0A102LCC3-F1
#
_cell.length_a   1.000
_cell.length_b   1.000
_cell.length_c   1.000
_cell.angle_alpha   90.00
_cell.angle_beta   90.00
_cell.angle_gamma   90.00
#
_symmetry.space_group_name_H-M   'P 1'
#
loop_
_entity.id
_entity.type
_entity.pdbx_description
1 polymer ?
#
loop_
_entity_poly.entity_id
_entity_poly.type
_entity_poly.pdbx_seq_one_letter_code
_entity_poly.pdbx_strand_id
1 'polypeptide(L)'
;MATRRTRLAELDPHFHCSVIGTCLTTAELRKLVPRHADVDREQATDLQIHHAAVELATQGGEGAKALHKALDQRYALAIKRFGAATDADALRALWADALKTGDVPPAYWAVITIR
;
A
#
# COMPACT_ATOMS: atom_id res chain seq x y z
N MET A 1 -23.88 -2.04 1.66
CA MET A 1 -22.87 -2.39 2.67
C MET A 1 -21.52 -2.15 2.06
N ALA A 2 -20.64 -1.36 2.68
CA ALA A 2 -19.27 -1.23 2.19
C ALA A 2 -18.53 -2.54 2.48
N THR A 3 -18.09 -3.22 1.42
CA THR A 3 -17.28 -4.44 1.55
C THR A 3 -16.00 -4.10 2.31
N ARG A 4 -15.71 -4.85 3.39
CA ARG A 4 -14.48 -4.68 4.16
C ARG A 4 -13.29 -5.05 3.27
N ARG A 5 -12.40 -4.11 2.99
CA ARG A 5 -11.11 -4.36 2.32
C ARG A 5 -10.14 -5.12 3.23
N THR A 6 -9.25 -5.88 2.63
CA THR A 6 -8.14 -6.56 3.33
C THR A 6 -7.14 -5.51 3.82
N ARG A 7 -6.72 -5.60 5.09
CA ARG A 7 -5.74 -4.68 5.68
C ARG A 7 -4.33 -5.02 5.22
N LEU A 8 -3.41 -4.05 5.27
CA LEU A 8 -2.01 -4.26 4.86
C LEU A 8 -1.38 -5.47 5.59
N ALA A 9 -1.49 -5.52 6.91
CA ALA A 9 -0.98 -6.62 7.73
C ALA A 9 -1.73 -7.96 7.58
N GLU A 10 -2.85 -7.98 6.85
CA GLU A 10 -3.59 -9.21 6.53
C GLU A 10 -3.17 -9.81 5.18
N LEU A 11 -2.33 -9.10 4.40
CA LEU A 11 -1.79 -9.61 3.15
C LEU A 11 -0.76 -10.71 3.41
N ASP A 12 -0.57 -11.59 2.44
CA ASP A 12 0.58 -12.49 2.45
C ASP A 12 1.87 -11.66 2.53
N PRO A 13 2.82 -11.98 3.43
CA PRO A 13 4.04 -11.21 3.62
C PRO A 13 4.87 -10.98 2.34
N HIS A 14 4.76 -11.86 1.34
CA HIS A 14 5.43 -11.69 0.05
C HIS A 14 4.96 -10.45 -0.73
N PHE A 15 3.78 -9.91 -0.42
CA PHE A 15 3.27 -8.69 -1.03
C PHE A 15 3.72 -7.41 -0.32
N HIS A 16 4.28 -7.48 0.89
CA HIS A 16 4.65 -6.27 1.62
C HIS A 16 5.75 -5.48 0.90
N CYS A 17 6.79 -6.15 0.40
CA CYS A 17 7.86 -5.45 -0.33
C CYS A 17 7.35 -4.80 -1.62
N SER A 18 6.51 -5.51 -2.39
CA SER A 18 5.97 -4.99 -3.65
C SER A 18 5.01 -3.83 -3.42
N VAL A 19 4.12 -3.92 -2.44
CA VAL A 19 3.19 -2.84 -2.07
C VAL A 19 3.98 -1.63 -1.56
N ILE A 20 4.87 -1.81 -0.58
CA ILE A 20 5.63 -0.69 -0.01
C ILE A 20 6.51 -0.03 -1.08
N GLY A 21 7.22 -0.82 -1.90
CA GLY A 21 8.15 -0.29 -2.90
C GLY A 21 7.46 0.37 -4.10
N THR A 22 6.23 -0.04 -4.42
CA THR A 22 5.46 0.50 -5.55
C THR A 22 4.58 1.67 -5.14
N CYS A 23 3.98 1.59 -3.95
CA CYS A 23 2.89 2.47 -3.53
C CYS A 23 3.33 3.59 -2.58
N LEU A 24 4.55 3.54 -2.02
CA LEU A 24 5.08 4.61 -1.16
C LEU A 24 6.49 5.00 -1.61
N THR A 25 6.73 6.30 -1.71
CA THR A 25 8.07 6.82 -1.99
C THR A 25 8.95 6.73 -0.76
N THR A 26 10.26 6.63 -0.94
CA THR A 26 11.19 6.62 0.20
C THR A 26 11.09 7.91 1.04
N ALA A 27 10.79 9.04 0.41
CA ALA A 27 10.59 10.31 1.12
C ALA A 27 9.37 10.29 2.05
N GLU A 28 8.30 9.58 1.68
CA GLU A 28 7.14 9.35 2.54
C GLU A 28 7.48 8.38 3.68
N LEU A 29 8.16 7.27 3.36
CA LEU A 29 8.58 6.29 4.35
C LEU A 29 9.50 6.92 5.41
N ARG A 30 10.46 7.75 5.00
CA ARG A 30 11.37 8.49 5.92
C ARG A 30 10.62 9.38 6.91
N LYS A 31 9.41 9.83 6.61
CA LYS A 31 8.60 10.64 7.55
C LYS A 31 7.82 9.77 8.53
N LEU A 32 7.47 8.55 8.14
CA LEU A 32 6.55 7.66 8.85
C LEU A 32 7.29 6.61 9.68
N VAL A 33 8.22 5.87 9.06
CA VAL A 33 8.91 4.71 9.65
C VAL A 33 9.61 5.03 10.97
N PRO A 34 10.38 6.13 11.11
CA PRO A 34 11.09 6.44 12.36
C PRO A 34 10.18 6.71 13.57
N ARG A 35 8.88 6.87 13.36
CA ARG A 35 7.89 7.04 14.46
C ARG A 35 7.48 5.71 15.09
N HIS A 36 7.82 4.60 14.44
CA HIS A 36 7.36 3.25 14.78
C HIS A 36 8.47 2.21 14.80
N ALA A 37 9.66 2.54 14.28
CA ALA A 37 10.85 1.68 14.25
C ALA A 37 12.09 2.48 14.66
N ASP A 38 13.09 1.77 15.20
CA ASP A 38 14.39 2.34 15.57
C ASP A 38 15.28 2.50 14.33
N VAL A 39 15.00 3.55 13.54
CA VAL A 39 15.75 3.89 12.33
C VAL A 39 15.98 5.40 12.28
N ASP A 40 17.24 5.80 12.13
CA ASP A 40 17.61 7.20 11.94
C ASP A 40 17.15 7.69 10.57
N ARG A 41 16.25 8.69 10.56
CA ARG A 41 15.67 9.26 9.35
C ARG A 41 16.71 9.85 8.39
N GLU A 42 17.78 10.44 8.91
CA GLU A 42 18.77 11.21 8.15
C GLU A 42 19.92 10.32 7.70
N GLN A 43 20.32 9.35 8.53
CA GLN A 43 21.47 8.49 8.27
C GLN A 43 21.12 7.18 7.56
N ALA A 44 19.91 6.65 7.73
CA ALA A 44 19.53 5.40 7.10
C ALA A 44 19.53 5.51 5.57
N THR A 45 19.96 4.45 4.90
CA THR A 45 19.82 4.31 3.45
C THR A 45 18.36 4.08 3.05
N ASP A 46 18.05 4.31 1.77
CA ASP A 46 16.70 4.06 1.25
C ASP A 46 16.27 2.60 1.42
N LEU A 47 17.21 1.66 1.25
CA LEU A 47 16.97 0.23 1.46
C LEU A 47 16.64 -0.09 2.93
N GLN A 48 17.36 0.51 3.88
CA GLN A 48 17.09 0.32 5.32
C GLN A 48 15.70 0.86 5.70
N ILE A 49 15.32 2.03 5.19
CA ILE A 49 13.98 2.60 5.40
C ILE A 49 12.90 1.69 4.80
N HIS A 50 13.13 1.15 3.61
CA HIS A 50 12.20 0.22 2.97
C HIS A 50 12.04 -1.08 3.76
N HIS A 51 13.15 -1.72 4.17
CA HIS A 51 13.09 -2.95 4.97
C HIS A 51 12.35 -2.73 6.29
N ALA A 52 12.63 -1.63 7.00
CA ALA A 52 11.92 -1.31 8.23
C ALA A 52 10.41 -1.09 7.98
N ALA A 53 10.01 -0.48 6.86
CA ALA A 53 8.60 -0.39 6.51
C ALA A 53 7.95 -1.76 6.23
N VAL A 54 8.66 -2.67 5.55
CA VAL A 54 8.21 -4.05 5.30
C VAL A 54 8.08 -4.84 6.60
N GLU A 55 9.02 -4.68 7.53
CA GLU A 55 8.96 -5.29 8.86
C GLU A 55 7.75 -4.78 9.65
N LEU A 56 7.52 -3.46 9.67
CA LEU A 56 6.34 -2.87 10.31
C LEU A 56 5.04 -3.42 9.70
N ALA A 57 4.95 -3.53 8.38
CA ALA A 57 3.79 -4.11 7.71
C ALA A 57 3.56 -5.57 8.12
N THR A 58 4.64 -6.35 8.23
CA THR A 58 4.61 -7.78 8.57
C THR A 58 4.26 -8.03 10.04
N GLN A 59 4.84 -7.26 10.96
CA GLN A 59 4.59 -7.38 12.40
C GLN A 59 3.18 -6.93 12.78
N GLY A 60 2.55 -6.06 11.98
CA GLY A 60 1.25 -5.49 12.30
C GLY A 60 1.35 -4.31 13.27
N GLY A 61 0.35 -4.17 14.14
CA GLY A 61 0.32 -3.12 15.16
C GLY A 61 0.19 -1.69 14.59
N GLU A 62 0.69 -0.70 15.34
CA GLU A 62 0.51 0.71 15.01
C GLU A 62 1.28 1.16 13.76
N GLY A 63 2.47 0.59 13.51
CA GLY A 63 3.24 0.87 12.30
C GLY A 63 2.51 0.42 11.02
N ALA A 64 2.01 -0.83 11.00
CA ALA A 64 1.20 -1.31 9.89
C ALA A 64 -0.09 -0.50 9.69
N LYS A 65 -0.77 -0.10 10.79
CA LYS A 65 -1.96 0.77 10.71
C LYS A 65 -1.63 2.13 10.12
N ALA A 66 -0.49 2.72 10.49
CA ALA A 66 -0.04 4.00 9.95
C ALA A 66 0.27 3.90 8.45
N LEU A 67 0.99 2.86 8.02
CA LEU A 67 1.27 2.58 6.61
C LEU A 67 -0.02 2.36 5.81
N HIS A 68 -0.94 1.53 6.32
CA HIS A 68 -2.23 1.28 5.69
C HIS A 68 -3.04 2.57 5.53
N LYS A 69 -3.09 3.40 6.59
CA LYS A 69 -3.77 4.70 6.55
C LYS A 69 -3.15 5.63 5.50
N ALA A 70 -1.82 5.67 5.40
CA ALA A 70 -1.14 6.49 4.40
C ALA A 70 -1.50 6.05 2.97
N LEU A 71 -1.51 4.74 2.70
CA LEU A 71 -1.92 4.16 1.42
C LEU A 71 -3.38 4.49 1.08
N ASP A 72 -4.29 4.32 2.05
CA ASP A 72 -5.71 4.61 1.85
C ASP A 72 -6.00 6.08 1.59
N GLN A 73 -5.32 6.98 2.31
CA GLN A 73 -5.45 8.42 2.09
C GLN A 73 -4.90 8.83 0.73
N ARG A 74 -3.73 8.30 0.35
CA ARG A 74 -3.07 8.59 -0.92
C ARG A 74 -3.89 8.12 -2.12
N TYR A 75 -4.58 6.99 -1.99
CA TYR A 75 -5.25 6.32 -3.11
C TYR A 75 -6.77 6.23 -2.99
N ALA A 76 -7.38 7.11 -2.18
CA ALA A 76 -8.83 7.11 -1.91
C ALA A 76 -9.69 7.09 -3.18
N LEU A 77 -9.30 7.83 -4.23
CA LEU A 77 -10.03 7.87 -5.50
C LEU A 77 -9.99 6.52 -6.22
N ALA A 78 -8.83 5.88 -6.28
CA ALA A 78 -8.68 4.57 -6.92
C ALA A 78 -9.42 3.49 -6.13
N ILE A 79 -9.34 3.52 -4.80
CA ILE A 79 -10.11 2.62 -3.93
C ILE A 79 -11.61 2.74 -4.22
N LYS A 80 -12.14 3.97 -4.32
CA LYS A 80 -13.55 4.21 -4.68
C LYS A 80 -13.88 3.68 -6.08
N ARG A 81 -13.00 3.92 -7.06
CA ARG A 81 -13.18 3.50 -8.46
C ARG A 81 -13.24 1.97 -8.58
N PHE A 82 -12.28 1.26 -7.99
CA PHE A 82 -12.21 -0.21 -8.03
C PHE A 82 -13.29 -0.86 -7.17
N GLY A 83 -13.69 -0.25 -6.04
CA GLY A 83 -14.78 -0.76 -5.21
C GLY A 83 -16.17 -0.69 -5.86
N ALA A 84 -16.31 -0.01 -7.02
CA ALA A 84 -17.55 0.00 -7.80
C ALA A 84 -17.63 -1.17 -8.80
N ALA A 85 -16.56 -1.93 -8.99
CA ALA A 85 -16.56 -3.10 -9.87
C ALA A 85 -17.39 -4.24 -9.23
N THR A 86 -18.32 -4.80 -10.00
CA THR A 86 -19.26 -5.83 -9.52
C THR A 86 -18.81 -7.26 -9.81
N ASP A 87 -17.80 -7.41 -10.67
CA ASP A 87 -17.28 -8.70 -11.12
C ASP A 87 -15.81 -8.61 -11.53
N ALA A 88 -15.24 -9.77 -11.84
CA ALA A 88 -13.83 -9.89 -12.20
C ALA A 88 -13.50 -9.26 -13.57
N ASP A 89 -14.45 -9.16 -14.50
CA ASP A 89 -14.21 -8.53 -15.81
C ASP A 89 -14.13 -7.01 -15.68
N ALA A 90 -14.99 -6.40 -14.86
CA ALA A 90 -14.91 -5.00 -14.51
C ALA A 90 -13.57 -4.66 -13.83
N LEU A 91 -13.09 -5.51 -12.92
CA LEU A 91 -11.78 -5.35 -12.29
C LEU A 91 -10.63 -5.45 -13.29
N ARG A 92 -10.66 -6.44 -14.20
CA ARG A 92 -9.67 -6.60 -15.27
C ARG A 92 -9.64 -5.38 -16.20
N ALA A 93 -10.80 -4.83 -16.55
CA ALA A 93 -10.90 -3.64 -17.39
C ALA A 93 -10.29 -2.40 -16.71
N LEU A 94 -10.58 -2.19 -15.42
CA LEU A 94 -9.98 -1.11 -14.64
C LEU A 94 -8.46 -1.26 -14.49
N TRP A 95 -7.97 -2.48 -14.26
CA TRP A 95 -6.54 -2.77 -14.21
C TRP A 95 -5.86 -2.49 -15.56
N ALA A 96 -6.46 -2.93 -16.67
CA ALA A 96 -5.94 -2.70 -18.01
C ALA A 96 -5.89 -1.20 -18.36
N ASP A 97 -6.86 -0.41 -17.90
CA ASP A 97 -6.85 1.05 -18.04
C ASP A 97 -5.69 1.67 -17.24
N ALA A 98 -5.50 1.28 -15.98
CA ALA A 98 -4.41 1.79 -15.14
C ALA A 98 -3.03 1.48 -15.71
N LEU A 99 -2.84 0.31 -16.35
CA LEU A 99 -1.60 -0.02 -17.07
C LEU A 99 -1.35 0.94 -18.25
N LYS A 100 -2.40 1.37 -18.96
CA LYS A 100 -2.28 2.27 -20.11
C LYS A 100 -1.99 3.72 -19.69
N THR A 101 -2.56 4.17 -18.57
CA THR A 101 -2.40 5.55 -18.08
C THR A 101 -1.18 5.73 -17.17
N GLY A 102 -0.55 4.63 -16.73
CA GLY A 102 0.57 4.67 -15.79
C GLY A 102 0.13 4.76 -14.32
N ASP A 103 -1.17 4.65 -14.03
CA ASP A 103 -1.75 4.69 -12.68
C ASP A 103 -1.60 3.34 -11.93
N VAL A 104 -0.45 2.68 -12.09
CA VAL A 104 -0.19 1.36 -11.52
C VAL A 104 -0.19 1.37 -9.99
N PRO A 105 0.52 2.27 -9.28
CA PRO A 105 0.51 2.27 -7.81
C PRO A 105 -0.89 2.39 -7.15
N PRO A 106 -1.76 3.35 -7.56
CA PRO A 106 -3.11 3.43 -7.00
C PRO A 106 -3.96 2.19 -7.33
N ALA A 107 -3.89 1.68 -8.56
CA ALA A 107 -4.65 0.51 -8.97
C ALA A 107 -4.19 -0.75 -8.23
N TYR A 108 -2.87 -0.93 -8.05
CA TYR A 108 -2.29 -2.08 -7.38
C TYR A 108 -2.77 -2.18 -5.93
N TRP A 109 -2.72 -1.07 -5.19
CA TRP A 109 -3.23 -1.03 -3.82
C TRP A 109 -4.72 -1.34 -3.75
N ALA A 110 -5.51 -0.77 -4.66
CA ALA A 110 -6.95 -0.98 -4.69
C ALA A 110 -7.32 -2.45 -4.98
N VAL A 111 -6.69 -3.07 -5.98
CA VAL A 111 -6.96 -4.46 -6.40
C VAL A 111 -6.50 -5.46 -5.35
N ILE A 112 -5.29 -5.34 -4.80
CA ILE A 112 -4.74 -6.36 -3.89
C ILE A 112 -5.48 -6.44 -2.55
N THR A 113 -6.28 -5.43 -2.23
CA THR A 113 -7.05 -5.34 -0.98
C THR A 113 -8.56 -5.41 -1.20
N ILE A 114 -9.02 -5.53 -2.44
CA ILE A 114 -10.45 -5.70 -2.74
C ILE A 114 -10.91 -7.09 -2.29
N ARG A 115 -12.18 -7.23 -1.93
CA ARG A 115 -12.84 -8.50 -1.62
C ARG A 115 -14.01 -8.71 -2.54
#